data_AF-A0A117L2H4-F1
#
_entry.id   AF-A0A117L2H4-F1
#
_cell.length_a   1.000
_cell.length_b   1.000
_cell.length_c   1.000
_cell.angle_alpha   90.00
_cell.angle_beta   90.00
_cell.angle_gamma   90.00
#
_symmetry.space_group_name_H-M   'P 1'
#
loop_
_entity.id
_entity.type
_entity.pdbx_description
1 polymer ?
#
loop_
_entity_poly.entity_id
_entity_poly.type
_entity_poly.pdbx_seq_one_letter_code
_entity_poly.pdbx_strand_id
1 'polypeptide(L)'
;MIDLKQYEFWFLVGSQYLYGLETLKKVEQQASKIVDSLNDDPIFPSKIVLKPVLKSSSEITEIFEKANADPKCAGVIVWMHTFSPSKMWIRGLSINKKPLLHLHTQYNREIPWDTIDMDYMNLNQSAHGDREHGFIHARMRLPRKVVVGHWEEKEVREKI
;
A
#
# COMPACT_ATOMS: atom_id res chain seq x y z
N MET A 1 29.25 -1.23 8.16
CA MET A 1 28.04 -1.85 7.57
C MET A 1 26.84 -1.15 8.20
N ILE A 2 25.85 -0.72 7.42
CA ILE A 2 24.64 -0.08 7.97
C ILE A 2 23.79 -1.20 8.60
N ASP A 3 23.43 -1.08 9.87
CA ASP A 3 22.44 -1.97 10.47
C ASP A 3 21.04 -1.58 9.97
N LEU A 4 20.47 -2.42 9.11
CA LEU A 4 19.15 -2.18 8.51
C LEU A 4 18.00 -2.45 9.49
N LYS A 5 18.24 -3.18 10.59
CA LYS A 5 17.19 -3.57 11.55
C LYS A 5 16.69 -2.41 12.40
N GLN A 6 17.42 -1.30 12.46
CA GLN A 6 17.00 -0.07 13.16
C GLN A 6 15.96 0.74 12.38
N TYR A 7 15.77 0.43 11.10
CA TYR A 7 14.83 1.11 10.22
C TYR A 7 13.57 0.27 9.99
N GLU A 8 12.50 0.97 9.62
CA GLU A 8 11.22 0.38 9.25
C GLU A 8 10.68 0.99 7.95
N PHE A 9 9.90 0.19 7.24
CA PHE A 9 9.17 0.62 6.04
C PHE A 9 7.68 0.66 6.35
N TRP A 10 7.02 1.77 6.04
CA TRP A 10 5.60 1.92 6.36
C TRP A 10 4.74 1.40 5.23
N PHE A 11 3.86 0.46 5.52
CA PHE A 11 2.90 -0.08 4.56
C PHE A 11 1.60 0.70 4.65
N LEU A 12 1.29 1.45 3.59
CA LEU A 12 0.15 2.35 3.49
C LEU A 12 -0.88 1.77 2.52
N VAL A 13 -2.09 1.55 3.02
CA VAL A 13 -3.17 0.97 2.22
C VAL A 13 -4.23 2.03 1.90
N GLY A 14 -4.50 2.21 0.62
CA GLY A 14 -5.49 3.17 0.12
C GLY A 14 -6.89 2.59 0.03
N SER A 15 -7.87 3.37 0.48
CA SER A 15 -9.30 3.13 0.29
C SER A 15 -10.11 4.44 0.28
N GLN A 16 -11.42 4.38 0.53
CA GLN A 16 -12.30 5.52 0.76
C GLN A 16 -13.50 5.13 1.65
N TYR A 17 -14.09 6.11 2.33
CA TYR A 17 -15.23 5.90 3.23
C TYR A 17 -16.49 5.35 2.56
N LEU A 18 -16.66 5.57 1.25
CA LEU A 18 -17.86 5.16 0.50
C LEU A 18 -18.09 3.64 0.48
N TYR A 19 -17.08 2.82 0.76
CA TYR A 19 -17.22 1.36 0.79
C TYR A 19 -17.84 0.81 2.09
N GLY A 20 -18.07 1.65 3.09
CA GLY A 20 -18.63 1.23 4.37
C GLY A 20 -17.63 0.54 5.31
N LEU A 21 -17.96 0.51 6.60
CA LEU A 21 -17.05 0.05 7.65
C LEU A 21 -16.73 -1.44 7.57
N GLU A 22 -17.66 -2.27 7.10
CA GLU A 22 -17.43 -3.71 6.96
C GLU A 22 -16.38 -4.02 5.90
N THR A 23 -16.45 -3.36 4.74
CA THR A 23 -15.43 -3.47 3.69
C THR A 23 -14.08 -2.98 4.19
N LEU A 24 -14.05 -1.86 4.92
CA LEU A 24 -12.81 -1.32 5.48
C LEU A 24 -12.16 -2.28 6.50
N LYS A 25 -12.96 -2.98 7.31
CA LYS A 25 -12.45 -4.04 8.20
C LYS A 25 -11.83 -5.19 7.40
N LYS A 26 -12.44 -5.61 6.30
CA LYS A 26 -11.87 -6.64 5.41
C LYS A 26 -10.54 -6.18 4.79
N VAL A 27 -10.47 -4.93 4.34
CA VAL A 27 -9.23 -4.32 3.84
C VAL A 27 -8.13 -4.34 4.91
N GLU A 28 -8.44 -3.95 6.14
CA GLU A 28 -7.48 -3.98 7.27
C GLU A 28 -7.01 -5.41 7.58
N GLN A 29 -7.92 -6.39 7.56
CA GLN A 29 -7.57 -7.80 7.76
C GLN A 29 -6.65 -8.35 6.66
N GLN A 30 -6.97 -8.07 5.39
CA GLN A 30 -6.16 -8.52 4.26
C GLN A 30 -4.78 -7.84 4.25
N ALA A 31 -4.72 -6.54 4.57
CA ALA A 31 -3.47 -5.81 4.71
C ALA A 31 -2.59 -6.36 5.84
N SER A 32 -3.16 -6.68 7.00
CA SER A 32 -2.43 -7.30 8.12
C SER A 32 -1.78 -8.60 7.68
N LYS A 33 -2.56 -9.50 7.06
CA LYS A 33 -2.04 -10.80 6.59
C LYS A 33 -0.87 -10.66 5.62
N ILE A 34 -0.95 -9.71 4.68
CA ILE A 34 0.16 -9.44 3.75
C ILE A 34 1.38 -8.97 4.53
N VAL A 35 1.24 -7.97 5.39
CA VAL A 35 2.37 -7.41 6.15
C VAL A 35 2.98 -8.42 7.11
N ASP A 36 2.17 -9.25 7.77
CA ASP A 36 2.64 -10.32 8.66
C ASP A 36 3.46 -11.34 7.87
N SER A 37 2.95 -11.81 6.72
CA SER A 37 3.69 -12.75 5.87
C SER A 37 4.96 -12.18 5.23
N LEU A 38 4.97 -10.87 4.91
CA LEU A 38 6.20 -10.22 4.46
C LEU A 38 7.21 -10.11 5.62
N ASN A 39 6.78 -9.80 6.84
CA ASN A 39 7.69 -9.75 7.98
C ASN A 39 8.24 -11.12 8.41
N ASP A 40 7.52 -12.21 8.14
CA ASP A 40 7.97 -13.57 8.42
C ASP A 40 9.03 -14.06 7.41
N ASP A 41 9.20 -13.37 6.28
CA ASP A 41 10.15 -13.74 5.25
C ASP A 41 11.54 -13.12 5.51
N PRO A 42 12.59 -13.93 5.70
CA PRO A 42 13.93 -13.44 6.03
C PRO A 42 14.59 -12.63 4.90
N ILE A 43 13.99 -12.59 3.70
CA ILE A 43 14.47 -11.71 2.63
C ILE A 43 14.37 -10.23 2.99
N PHE A 44 13.44 -9.85 3.86
CA PHE A 44 13.25 -8.47 4.29
C PHE A 44 14.15 -8.17 5.50
N PRO A 45 15.19 -7.34 5.35
CA PRO A 45 16.15 -7.07 6.43
C PRO A 45 15.62 -6.10 7.50
N SER A 46 14.51 -5.42 7.21
CA SER A 46 13.90 -4.37 8.04
C SER A 46 12.42 -4.65 8.22
N LYS A 47 11.85 -4.21 9.34
CA LYS A 47 10.44 -4.43 9.65
C LYS A 47 9.54 -3.61 8.72
N ILE A 48 8.47 -4.23 8.22
CA ILE A 48 7.37 -3.56 7.52
C ILE A 48 6.26 -3.29 8.54
N VAL A 49 5.88 -2.03 8.70
CA VAL A 49 4.89 -1.58 9.70
C VAL A 49 3.62 -1.15 8.99
N LEU A 50 2.55 -1.93 9.15
CA LEU A 50 1.22 -1.57 8.69
C LEU A 50 0.74 -0.30 9.41
N LYS A 51 0.28 0.68 8.64
CA LYS A 51 -0.42 1.87 9.15
C LYS A 51 -1.94 1.73 8.92
N PRO A 52 -2.77 2.52 9.63
CA PRO A 52 -4.21 2.51 9.42
C PRO A 52 -4.56 2.74 7.93
N VAL A 53 -5.61 2.05 7.45
CA VAL A 53 -6.09 2.23 6.07
C VAL A 53 -6.50 3.68 5.86
N LEU A 54 -6.02 4.30 4.79
CA LEU A 54 -6.17 5.71 4.49
C LEU A 54 -7.38 5.95 3.60
N LYS A 55 -8.28 6.82 4.04
CA LYS A 55 -9.64 6.97 3.48
C LYS A 55 -9.98 8.41 3.11
N SER A 56 -9.15 9.38 3.52
CA SER A 56 -9.32 10.81 3.28
C SER A 56 -8.00 11.53 3.01
N SER A 57 -8.07 12.72 2.41
CA SER A 57 -6.87 13.53 2.13
C SER A 57 -6.15 13.99 3.40
N SER A 58 -6.89 14.24 4.49
CA SER A 58 -6.32 14.61 5.79
C SER A 58 -5.53 13.46 6.40
N GLU A 59 -6.09 12.24 6.43
CA GLU A 59 -5.40 11.04 6.92
C GLU A 59 -4.12 10.76 6.12
N ILE A 60 -4.20 10.87 4.79
CA ILE A 60 -3.04 10.68 3.92
C ILE A 60 -1.98 11.75 4.21
N THR A 61 -2.38 13.01 4.34
CA THR A 61 -1.42 14.09 4.65
C THR A 61 -0.73 13.85 6.00
N GLU A 62 -1.52 13.54 7.03
CA GLU A 62 -1.01 13.29 8.38
C GLU A 62 -0.03 12.12 8.43
N ILE A 63 -0.31 11.02 7.72
CA ILE A 63 0.61 9.87 7.73
C ILE A 63 1.94 10.20 7.03
N PHE A 64 1.94 11.01 5.97
CA PHE A 64 3.17 11.47 5.33
C PHE A 64 3.95 12.47 6.20
N GLU A 65 3.27 13.34 6.95
CA GLU A 65 3.91 14.20 7.95
C GLU A 65 4.60 13.37 9.03
N LYS A 66 3.91 12.34 9.56
CA LYS A 66 4.49 11.41 10.54
C LYS A 66 5.65 10.61 9.97
N ALA A 67 5.53 10.09 8.74
CA ALA A 67 6.60 9.35 8.08
C ALA A 67 7.85 10.23 7.92
N ASN A 68 7.67 11.47 7.46
CA ASN A 68 8.76 12.43 7.30
C ASN A 68 9.48 12.78 8.61
N ALA A 69 8.72 12.87 9.71
CA ALA A 69 9.26 13.22 11.02
C ALA A 69 9.95 12.04 11.73
N ASP A 70 9.64 10.79 11.35
CA ASP A 70 10.21 9.61 11.97
C ASP A 70 11.59 9.25 11.35
N PRO A 71 12.69 9.31 12.13
CA PRO A 71 14.02 8.94 11.64
C PRO A 71 14.17 7.42 11.38
N LYS A 72 13.32 6.57 11.97
CA LYS A 72 13.32 5.13 11.71
C LYS A 72 12.59 4.76 10.42
N CYS A 73 11.66 5.59 9.96
CA CYS A 73 10.98 5.38 8.68
C CYS A 73 11.96 5.60 7.52
N ALA A 74 12.42 4.51 6.90
CA ALA A 74 13.35 4.56 5.76
C ALA A 74 12.66 4.70 4.41
N GLY A 75 11.36 4.38 4.33
CA GLY A 75 10.58 4.45 3.10
C GLY A 75 9.12 4.07 3.35
N VAL A 76 8.29 4.30 2.34
CA VAL A 76 6.88 3.91 2.34
C VAL A 76 6.58 2.96 1.19
N ILE A 77 5.76 1.95 1.47
CA ILE A 77 5.19 1.03 0.50
C ILE A 77 3.71 1.36 0.39
N VAL A 78 3.22 1.67 -0.79
CA VAL A 78 1.81 2.00 -1.03
C VAL A 78 1.13 0.92 -1.85
N TRP A 79 -0.10 0.58 -1.48
CA TRP A 79 -0.96 -0.36 -2.21
C TRP A 79 -2.41 0.13 -2.15
N MET A 80 -3.04 0.30 -3.31
CA MET A 80 -4.46 0.65 -3.37
C MET A 80 -5.29 -0.64 -3.38
N HIS A 81 -5.70 -1.10 -2.21
CA HIS A 81 -6.52 -2.31 -2.09
C HIS A 81 -7.88 -2.14 -2.77
N THR A 82 -8.52 -1.00 -2.51
CA THR A 82 -9.73 -0.57 -3.21
C THR A 82 -9.41 0.64 -4.08
N PHE A 83 -10.38 1.14 -4.85
CA PHE A 83 -10.17 2.40 -5.54
C PHE A 83 -10.14 3.54 -4.52
N SER A 84 -8.98 4.19 -4.41
CA SER A 84 -8.71 5.35 -3.55
C SER A 84 -8.49 6.58 -4.44
N PRO A 85 -9.47 7.50 -4.56
CA PRO A 85 -9.38 8.63 -5.47
C PRO A 85 -8.07 9.42 -5.35
N SER A 86 -7.28 9.46 -6.42
CA SER A 86 -5.92 10.00 -6.43
C SER A 86 -5.81 11.47 -6.02
N LYS A 87 -6.87 12.27 -6.19
CA LYS A 87 -6.90 13.66 -5.70
C LYS A 87 -6.65 13.76 -4.19
N MET A 88 -7.07 12.77 -3.41
CA MET A 88 -6.85 12.76 -1.96
C MET A 88 -5.36 12.66 -1.60
N TRP A 89 -4.57 12.02 -2.48
CA TRP A 89 -3.15 11.74 -2.27
C TRP A 89 -2.24 12.92 -2.60
N ILE A 90 -2.71 13.91 -3.37
CA ILE A 90 -1.89 15.00 -3.89
C ILE A 90 -1.11 15.70 -2.78
N ARG A 91 -1.78 16.10 -1.69
CA ARG A 91 -1.14 16.86 -0.60
C ARG A 91 -0.07 16.03 0.11
N GLY A 92 -0.40 14.80 0.50
CA GLY A 92 0.55 13.90 1.17
C GLY A 92 1.76 13.56 0.28
N LEU A 93 1.52 13.25 -1.00
CA LEU A 93 2.59 12.98 -1.96
C LEU A 93 3.47 14.22 -2.22
N SER A 94 2.89 15.42 -2.24
CA SER A 94 3.64 16.67 -2.46
C SER A 94 4.62 16.99 -1.35
N ILE A 95 4.32 16.56 -0.11
CA ILE A 95 5.18 16.78 1.05
C ILE A 95 6.09 15.59 1.36
N ASN A 96 5.91 14.45 0.71
CA ASN A 96 6.68 13.24 0.98
C ASN A 96 8.17 13.46 0.73
N LYS A 97 9.01 13.11 1.72
CA LYS A 97 10.47 13.17 1.64
C LYS A 97 11.12 11.78 1.74
N LYS A 98 10.31 10.72 1.87
CA LYS A 98 10.77 9.34 1.98
C LYS A 98 10.71 8.64 0.61
N PRO A 99 11.64 7.73 0.30
CA PRO A 99 11.50 6.84 -0.85
C PRO A 99 10.15 6.12 -0.85
N LEU A 100 9.52 6.02 -2.03
CA LEU A 100 8.20 5.42 -2.19
C LEU A 100 8.27 4.24 -3.17
N LEU A 101 7.76 3.10 -2.72
CA LEU A 101 7.49 1.92 -3.54
C LEU A 101 5.98 1.78 -3.72
N HIS A 102 5.53 1.63 -4.96
CA HIS A 102 4.16 1.30 -5.31
C HIS A 102 4.07 -0.19 -5.61
N LEU A 103 3.48 -0.95 -4.68
CA LEU A 103 3.24 -2.37 -4.83
C LEU A 103 1.87 -2.58 -5.47
N HIS A 104 1.87 -2.90 -6.76
CA HIS A 104 0.66 -3.26 -7.48
C HIS A 104 0.42 -4.76 -7.34
N THR A 105 -0.32 -5.12 -6.29
CA THR A 105 -0.64 -6.50 -5.92
C THR A 105 -2.13 -6.70 -5.68
N GLN A 106 -2.53 -7.93 -5.38
CA GLN A 106 -3.89 -8.29 -5.00
C GLN A 106 -3.84 -9.35 -3.90
N TYR A 107 -4.79 -9.32 -2.97
CA TYR A 107 -4.82 -10.28 -1.86
C TYR A 107 -4.93 -11.73 -2.37
N ASN A 108 -5.95 -12.02 -3.17
CA ASN A 108 -6.12 -13.34 -3.80
C ASN A 108 -5.26 -13.47 -5.07
N ARG A 109 -4.66 -14.65 -5.24
CA ARG A 109 -3.88 -15.00 -6.44
C ARG A 109 -4.77 -15.29 -7.64
N GLU A 110 -5.86 -16.04 -7.43
CA GLU A 110 -6.78 -16.45 -8.48
C GLU A 110 -8.14 -15.77 -8.33
N ILE A 111 -8.87 -15.68 -9.45
CA ILE A 111 -10.25 -15.21 -9.46
C ILE A 111 -11.16 -16.37 -9.02
N PRO A 112 -12.01 -16.18 -7.99
CA PRO A 112 -12.91 -17.24 -7.55
C PRO A 112 -14.13 -17.33 -8.49
N TRP A 113 -13.96 -17.98 -9.65
CA TRP A 113 -14.95 -17.98 -10.75
C TRP A 113 -16.35 -18.40 -10.35
N ASP A 114 -16.48 -19.37 -9.44
CA ASP A 114 -17.78 -19.91 -9.04
C ASP A 114 -18.52 -19.03 -8.02
N THR A 115 -17.82 -18.10 -7.35
CA THR A 115 -18.36 -17.33 -6.22
C THR A 115 -18.15 -15.81 -6.33
N ILE A 116 -17.50 -15.33 -7.38
CA ILE A 116 -17.26 -13.90 -7.60
C ILE A 116 -18.57 -13.14 -7.79
N ASP A 117 -18.75 -12.09 -6.99
CA ASP A 117 -19.91 -11.20 -7.01
C ASP A 117 -19.50 -9.72 -6.87
N MET A 118 -20.48 -8.83 -6.77
CA MET A 118 -20.21 -7.39 -6.66
C MET A 118 -19.58 -6.99 -5.33
N ASP A 119 -19.81 -7.75 -4.25
CA ASP A 119 -19.16 -7.49 -2.96
C ASP A 119 -17.67 -7.82 -3.04
N TYR A 120 -17.33 -8.94 -3.70
CA TYR A 120 -15.95 -9.28 -4.02
C TYR A 120 -15.29 -8.21 -4.88
N MET A 121 -15.97 -7.75 -5.93
CA MET A 121 -15.44 -6.74 -6.86
C MET A 121 -15.27 -5.37 -6.21
N ASN A 122 -16.15 -4.97 -5.29
CA ASN A 122 -16.01 -3.71 -4.55
C ASN A 122 -14.81 -3.74 -3.58
N LEU A 123 -14.45 -4.92 -3.07
CA LEU A 123 -13.32 -5.11 -2.16
C LEU A 123 -11.97 -5.27 -2.88
N ASN A 124 -11.90 -6.12 -3.92
CA ASN A 124 -10.64 -6.55 -4.54
C ASN A 124 -10.43 -5.86 -5.88
N GLN A 125 -10.14 -4.55 -5.84
CA GLN A 125 -10.14 -3.71 -7.05
C GLN A 125 -8.84 -2.94 -7.28
N SER A 126 -7.72 -3.49 -6.79
CA SER A 126 -6.38 -2.96 -7.06
C SER A 126 -6.07 -2.86 -8.55
N ALA A 127 -6.65 -3.75 -9.38
CA ALA A 127 -6.47 -3.75 -10.84
C ALA A 127 -6.68 -2.37 -11.49
N HIS A 128 -7.65 -1.58 -11.02
CA HIS A 128 -7.84 -0.18 -11.46
C HIS A 128 -7.49 0.85 -10.39
N GLY A 129 -7.61 0.53 -9.10
CA GLY A 129 -7.19 1.42 -8.01
C GLY A 129 -5.72 1.84 -8.12
N ASP A 130 -4.84 0.88 -8.35
CA ASP A 130 -3.41 1.15 -8.53
C ASP A 130 -3.10 1.86 -9.85
N ARG A 131 -3.92 1.70 -10.90
CA ARG A 131 -3.72 2.44 -12.16
C ARG A 131 -4.01 3.93 -11.99
N GLU A 132 -5.07 4.27 -11.26
CA GLU A 132 -5.39 5.66 -10.91
C GLU A 132 -4.29 6.28 -10.02
N HIS A 133 -3.76 5.51 -9.07
CA HIS A 133 -2.60 5.92 -8.28
C HIS A 133 -1.31 6.00 -9.12
N GLY A 134 -1.24 5.17 -10.15
CA GLY A 134 -0.32 5.20 -11.28
C GLY A 134 -0.29 6.57 -11.93
N PHE A 135 -1.46 7.06 -12.34
CA PHE A 135 -1.64 8.35 -13.00
C PHE A 135 -1.13 9.52 -12.15
N ILE A 136 -1.48 9.60 -10.87
CA ILE A 136 -1.16 10.80 -10.08
C ILE A 136 0.34 10.98 -9.85
N HIS A 137 1.07 9.88 -9.64
CA HIS A 137 2.53 9.90 -9.56
C HIS A 137 3.17 10.40 -10.86
N ALA A 138 2.70 9.90 -12.01
CA ALA A 138 3.19 10.34 -13.32
C ALA A 138 2.85 11.81 -13.57
N ARG A 139 1.62 12.24 -13.25
CA ARG A 139 1.15 13.61 -13.39
C ARG A 139 1.93 14.61 -12.55
N MET A 140 2.34 14.20 -11.35
CA MET A 140 3.15 15.01 -10.42
C MET A 140 4.66 14.87 -10.66
N ARG A 141 5.09 13.98 -11.57
CA ARG A 141 6.50 13.69 -11.87
C ARG A 141 7.30 13.24 -10.64
N LEU A 142 6.67 12.44 -9.78
CA LEU A 142 7.29 11.96 -8.54
C LEU A 142 8.13 10.70 -8.82
N PRO A 143 9.35 10.60 -8.25
CA PRO A 143 10.12 9.37 -8.32
C PRO A 143 9.43 8.28 -7.50
N ARG A 144 9.35 7.07 -8.06
CA ARG A 144 8.86 5.88 -7.35
C ARG A 144 9.45 4.61 -7.94
N LYS A 145 9.56 3.57 -7.12
CA LYS A 145 9.69 2.19 -7.58
C LYS A 145 8.30 1.61 -7.81
N VAL A 146 8.10 0.82 -8.87
CA VAL A 146 6.86 0.05 -9.09
C VAL A 146 7.23 -1.42 -9.12
N VAL A 147 6.50 -2.22 -8.36
CA VAL A 147 6.58 -3.69 -8.37
C VAL A 147 5.19 -4.23 -8.63
N VAL A 148 5.07 -5.16 -9.57
CA VAL A 148 3.80 -5.75 -9.98
C VAL A 148 3.88 -7.26 -9.81
N GLY A 149 2.86 -7.86 -9.21
CA GLY A 149 2.71 -9.30 -9.04
C GLY A 149 2.04 -9.67 -7.73
N HIS A 150 1.82 -10.96 -7.51
CA HIS A 150 1.19 -11.43 -6.28
C HIS A 150 2.20 -11.38 -5.11
N TRP A 151 1.76 -10.95 -3.93
CA TRP A 151 2.63 -10.66 -2.79
C TRP A 151 3.30 -11.92 -2.18
N GLU A 152 2.84 -13.12 -2.53
CA GLU A 152 3.49 -14.39 -2.15
C GLU A 152 4.56 -14.82 -3.15
N GLU A 153 4.65 -14.21 -4.34
CA GLU A 153 5.63 -14.60 -5.35
C GLU A 153 7.04 -14.19 -4.94
N LYS A 154 7.97 -15.14 -4.98
CA LYS A 154 9.38 -14.91 -4.61
C LYS A 154 10.02 -13.78 -5.42
N GLU A 155 9.79 -13.73 -6.73
CA GLU A 155 10.32 -12.68 -7.60
C GLU A 155 9.76 -11.29 -7.29
N VAL A 156 8.55 -11.22 -6.73
CA VAL A 156 7.94 -9.97 -6.27
C VAL A 156 8.61 -9.54 -4.98
N ARG A 157 8.76 -10.46 -4.01
CA ARG A 157 9.43 -10.21 -2.73
C ARG A 157 10.89 -9.78 -2.89
N GLU A 158 11.63 -10.40 -3.82
CA GLU A 158 13.01 -10.01 -4.16
C GLU A 158 13.13 -8.58 -4.75
N LYS A 159 12.04 -8.04 -5.33
CA LYS A 159 12.01 -6.69 -5.93
C LYS A 159 11.53 -5.60 -4.98
N ILE A 160 10.82 -5.98 -3.92
CA ILE A 160 10.33 -5.09 -2.85
C ILE A 160 11.52 -4.70 -1.98
#